data_AF-A0A2R9BJL5-F1
#
_entry.id   AF-A0A2R9BJL5-F1
#
_cell.length_a   1.000
_cell.length_b   1.000
_cell.length_c   1.000
_cell.angle_alpha   90.00
_cell.angle_beta   90.00
_cell.angle_gamma   90.00
#
_symmetry.space_group_name_H-M   'P 1'
#
loop_
_entity.id
_entity.type
_entity.pdbx_description
1 polymer ?
#
loop_
_entity_poly.entity_id
_entity_poly.type
_entity_poly.pdbx_seq_one_letter_code
_entity_poly.pdbx_strand_id
1 'polypeptide(L)'
;METVNEPETGEVSKDAVIVKQEKNNEYCLQDIDDKLSESAEDDGEDDTNDEDDDEDSNPKKNTQAPLELMAEFLRAEMAQEYQLAKKLCQMILIYEPENPEAKEFFTLIEEMLLMEKTQNHEQDGEDSDEDSSGESKGESDEELSDESSDEGEDGS
;
A
#
# COMPACT_ATOMS: atom_id res chain seq x y z
N MET A 1 -2.28 -28.69 69.40
CA MET A 1 -3.54 -27.95 69.61
C MET A 1 -3.12 -26.49 69.55
N GLU A 2 -3.04 -25.98 68.32
CA GLU A 2 -4.03 -25.00 67.78
C GLU A 2 -3.69 -23.59 68.30
N THR A 3 -3.58 -22.51 67.53
CA THR A 3 -3.82 -22.21 66.10
C THR A 3 -3.41 -20.74 65.90
N VAL A 4 -2.86 -20.43 64.71
CA VAL A 4 -3.13 -19.23 63.88
C VAL A 4 -2.56 -17.88 64.37
N ASN A 5 -1.50 -17.34 63.75
CA ASN A 5 -1.36 -16.70 62.41
C ASN A 5 -2.00 -15.30 62.28
N GLU A 6 -1.20 -14.45 61.62
CA GLU A 6 -1.22 -13.00 61.45
C GLU A 6 -2.53 -12.37 60.92
N PRO A 7 -2.71 -11.04 61.08
CA PRO A 7 -3.87 -10.33 60.54
C PRO A 7 -3.77 -10.21 59.01
N GLU A 8 -4.62 -10.96 58.31
CA GLU A 8 -4.94 -10.80 56.89
C GLU A 8 -5.95 -9.64 56.73
N THR A 9 -5.51 -8.53 56.13
CA THR A 9 -6.39 -7.45 55.69
C THR A 9 -6.93 -7.76 54.30
N GLY A 10 -8.10 -8.41 54.22
CA GLY A 10 -9.07 -8.16 53.13
C GLY A 10 -9.69 -6.77 53.32
N GLU A 11 -10.28 -6.09 52.35
CA GLU A 11 -10.87 -6.53 51.10
C GLU A 11 -11.07 -5.28 50.21
N VAL A 12 -10.97 -5.49 48.89
CA VAL A 12 -11.63 -4.80 47.77
C VAL A 12 -12.14 -3.36 47.94
N SER A 13 -11.54 -2.44 47.19
CA SER A 13 -12.25 -1.30 46.58
C SER A 13 -11.43 -0.74 45.42
N LYS A 14 -11.72 -1.22 44.21
CA LYS A 14 -11.44 -0.50 42.97
C LYS A 14 -12.67 -0.63 42.08
N ASP A 15 -13.54 0.36 42.22
CA ASP A 15 -14.46 0.77 41.16
C ASP A 15 -13.70 0.84 39.83
N ALA A 16 -14.06 -0.04 38.91
CA ALA A 16 -13.75 0.12 37.50
C ALA A 16 -15.03 -0.23 36.75
N VAL A 17 -15.78 0.83 36.46
CA VAL A 17 -16.97 0.85 35.63
C VAL A 17 -16.63 0.21 34.28
N ILE A 18 -17.09 -1.03 34.08
CA ILE A 18 -17.03 -1.68 32.77
C ILE A 18 -18.16 -1.06 31.93
N VAL A 19 -17.85 0.02 31.21
CA VAL A 19 -18.69 0.51 30.12
C VAL A 19 -18.68 -0.56 29.04
N LYS A 20 -19.79 -1.30 28.97
CA LYS A 20 -20.12 -2.11 27.80
C LYS A 20 -20.36 -1.13 26.65
N GLN A 21 -19.41 -1.02 25.73
CA GLN A 21 -19.66 -0.37 24.45
C GLN A 21 -20.51 -1.33 23.61
N GLU A 22 -21.82 -1.14 23.70
CA GLU A 22 -22.83 -1.78 22.88
C GLU A 22 -22.64 -1.34 21.42
N LYS A 23 -22.71 -2.32 20.52
CA LYS A 23 -22.60 -2.15 19.08
C LYS A 23 -23.95 -1.67 18.56
N ASN A 24 -23.99 -0.45 18.06
CA ASN A 24 -25.13 0.07 17.31
C ASN A 24 -24.59 0.80 16.07
N ASN A 25 -24.13 0.01 15.10
CA ASN A 25 -23.96 0.47 13.73
C ASN A 25 -25.35 0.38 13.08
N GLU A 26 -26.18 1.40 13.33
CA GLU A 26 -27.42 1.61 12.62
C GLU A 26 -27.06 2.01 11.19
N TYR A 27 -27.14 1.05 10.28
CA TYR A 27 -26.99 1.29 8.84
C TYR A 27 -28.30 1.94 8.35
N CYS A 28 -28.41 3.25 8.53
CA CYS A 28 -29.49 4.04 7.95
C CYS A 28 -29.24 4.19 6.45
N LEU A 29 -29.83 3.31 5.66
CA LEU A 29 -30.08 3.53 4.23
C LEU A 29 -30.90 4.82 4.13
N GLN A 30 -30.28 5.89 3.64
CA GLN A 30 -30.98 7.11 3.29
C GLN A 30 -31.62 6.91 1.92
N ASP A 31 -32.94 6.73 1.92
CA ASP A 31 -33.78 6.79 0.74
C ASP A 31 -33.53 8.13 0.03
N ILE A 32 -32.91 8.07 -1.15
CA ILE A 32 -32.76 9.22 -2.04
C ILE A 32 -34.07 9.32 -2.82
N ASP A 33 -35.01 10.06 -2.23
CA ASP A 33 -36.28 10.40 -2.85
C ASP A 33 -36.05 11.26 -4.09
N ASP A 34 -36.73 10.84 -5.15
CA ASP A 34 -36.82 11.41 -6.47
C ASP A 34 -37.18 12.91 -6.43
N LYS A 35 -36.21 13.78 -6.73
CA LYS A 35 -36.48 15.17 -7.13
C LYS A 35 -35.62 15.57 -8.32
N LEU A 36 -36.12 15.17 -9.49
CA LEU A 36 -36.01 15.95 -10.72
C LEU A 36 -36.22 17.45 -10.41
N SER A 37 -35.15 18.24 -10.51
CA SER A 37 -35.25 19.70 -10.62
C SER A 37 -34.66 20.12 -11.96
N GLU A 38 -35.59 20.35 -12.88
CA GLU A 38 -35.49 21.17 -14.09
C GLU A 38 -34.57 22.39 -13.89
N SER A 39 -33.62 22.60 -14.79
CA SER A 39 -32.88 23.85 -14.92
C SER A 39 -32.91 24.25 -16.39
N ALA A 40 -33.50 25.42 -16.63
CA ALA A 40 -33.67 26.02 -17.94
C ALA A 40 -32.33 26.52 -18.51
N GLU A 41 -32.30 26.51 -19.83
CA GLU A 41 -31.36 27.12 -20.77
C GLU A 41 -30.66 28.41 -20.30
N ASP A 42 -29.32 28.39 -20.34
CA ASP A 42 -28.47 29.60 -20.39
C ASP A 42 -27.55 29.46 -21.61
N ASP A 43 -27.81 30.33 -22.59
CA ASP A 43 -27.14 30.48 -23.87
C ASP A 43 -25.95 31.43 -23.69
N GLY A 44 -24.74 30.90 -23.90
CA GLY A 44 -23.49 31.63 -23.68
C GLY A 44 -22.39 31.11 -24.59
N GLU A 45 -22.34 31.69 -25.78
CA GLU A 45 -21.21 31.66 -26.71
C GLU A 45 -19.97 32.35 -26.12
N ASP A 46 -18.82 31.67 -26.08
CA ASP A 46 -17.49 32.32 -26.07
C ASP A 46 -16.44 31.39 -26.69
N ASP A 47 -16.20 31.62 -27.98
CA ASP A 47 -15.04 31.14 -28.73
C ASP A 47 -13.78 31.88 -28.26
N THR A 48 -12.96 31.28 -27.40
CA THR A 48 -11.50 31.47 -27.41
C THR A 48 -10.79 30.34 -26.67
N ASN A 49 -10.08 29.47 -27.40
CA ASN A 49 -8.79 28.91 -26.96
C ASN A 49 -8.14 28.14 -28.12
N ASP A 50 -7.25 28.85 -28.80
CA ASP A 50 -6.31 28.33 -29.78
C ASP A 50 -4.95 28.24 -29.08
N GLU A 51 -4.37 27.03 -29.08
CA GLU A 51 -2.92 26.70 -29.04
C GLU A 51 -2.15 27.16 -27.78
N ASP A 52 -1.46 26.34 -26.98
CA ASP A 52 -0.83 25.03 -27.12
C ASP A 52 -0.70 24.47 -25.70
N ASP A 53 -1.24 23.28 -25.40
CA ASP A 53 -0.90 22.59 -24.16
C ASP A 53 -0.68 21.09 -24.46
N ASP A 54 0.53 20.67 -24.17
CA ASP A 54 1.02 19.30 -23.99
C ASP A 54 1.14 18.39 -25.22
N GLU A 55 2.29 18.53 -25.87
CA GLU A 55 3.06 17.45 -26.51
C GLU A 55 3.52 16.39 -25.47
N ASP A 56 2.62 15.88 -24.64
CA ASP A 56 2.75 14.60 -23.91
C ASP A 56 1.40 13.85 -23.89
N SER A 57 0.65 13.98 -24.98
CA SER A 57 -0.36 12.98 -25.33
C SER A 57 0.36 11.67 -25.73
N ASN A 58 1.08 11.05 -24.78
CA ASN A 58 1.10 9.60 -24.73
C ASN A 58 -0.36 9.19 -24.84
N PRO A 59 -0.77 8.44 -25.88
CA PRO A 59 -2.17 8.12 -26.06
C PRO A 59 -2.60 7.39 -24.79
N LYS A 60 -3.30 8.12 -23.90
CA LYS A 60 -3.92 7.60 -22.69
C LYS A 60 -5.11 6.76 -23.17
N LYS A 61 -4.81 5.67 -23.90
CA LYS A 61 -5.64 4.49 -23.87
C LYS A 61 -5.62 4.09 -22.41
N ASN A 62 -6.66 4.55 -21.71
CA ASN A 62 -7.13 4.11 -20.41
C ASN A 62 -7.37 2.61 -20.45
N THR A 63 -6.28 1.85 -20.57
CA THR A 63 -6.28 0.41 -20.51
C THR A 63 -6.39 0.05 -19.04
N GLN A 64 -7.61 -0.30 -18.63
CA GLN A 64 -7.82 -0.95 -17.36
C GLN A 64 -6.89 -2.17 -17.25
N ALA A 65 -6.33 -2.39 -16.07
CA ALA A 65 -5.51 -3.55 -15.77
C ALA A 65 -6.32 -4.83 -16.03
N PRO A 66 -5.68 -5.90 -16.56
CA PRO A 66 -6.36 -7.17 -16.76
C PRO A 66 -6.98 -7.72 -15.47
N LEU A 67 -8.19 -8.28 -15.54
CA LEU A 67 -8.88 -8.83 -14.38
C LEU A 67 -8.05 -9.90 -13.65
N GLU A 68 -7.33 -10.72 -14.40
CA GLU A 68 -6.43 -11.74 -13.84
C GLU A 68 -5.33 -11.13 -12.97
N LEU A 69 -4.76 -9.99 -13.40
CA LEU A 69 -3.74 -9.27 -12.65
C LEU A 69 -4.31 -8.72 -11.33
N MET A 70 -5.52 -8.15 -11.38
CA MET A 70 -6.20 -7.62 -10.19
C MET A 70 -6.58 -8.73 -9.20
N ALA A 71 -7.09 -9.85 -9.70
CA ALA A 71 -7.43 -11.01 -8.87
C ALA A 71 -6.19 -11.61 -8.21
N GLU A 72 -5.06 -11.67 -8.93
CA GLU A 72 -3.80 -12.16 -8.38
C GLU A 72 -3.22 -11.21 -7.33
N PHE A 73 -3.32 -9.89 -7.55
CA PHE A 73 -2.94 -8.90 -6.56
C PHE A 73 -3.72 -9.09 -5.24
N LEU A 74 -5.04 -9.20 -5.32
CA LEU A 74 -5.88 -9.43 -4.14
C LEU A 74 -5.58 -10.77 -3.47
N ARG A 75 -5.28 -11.82 -4.25
CA ARG A 75 -4.87 -13.12 -3.70
C ARG A 75 -3.57 -13.00 -2.91
N ALA A 76 -2.56 -12.31 -3.45
CA ALA A 76 -1.28 -12.09 -2.80
C ALA A 76 -1.43 -11.24 -1.53
N GLU A 77 -2.28 -10.21 -1.56
CA GLU A 77 -2.60 -9.38 -0.39
C GLU A 77 -3.22 -10.20 0.73
N MET A 78 -4.26 -11.00 0.43
CA MET A 78 -4.90 -11.89 1.41
C MET A 78 -3.96 -12.97 1.94
N ALA A 79 -3.01 -13.44 1.12
CA ALA A 79 -1.98 -14.39 1.52
C ALA A 79 -0.82 -13.74 2.30
N GLN A 80 -0.85 -12.41 2.48
CA GLN A 80 0.22 -11.62 3.10
C GLN A 80 1.57 -11.74 2.37
N GLU A 81 1.53 -12.06 1.08
CA GLU A 81 2.71 -12.11 0.20
C GLU A 81 3.04 -10.71 -0.32
N TYR A 82 3.38 -9.79 0.60
CA TYR A 82 3.53 -8.37 0.31
C TYR A 82 4.60 -8.06 -0.75
N GLN A 83 5.63 -8.90 -0.87
CA GLN A 83 6.63 -8.80 -1.94
C GLN A 83 6.03 -9.03 -3.34
N LEU A 84 5.13 -10.00 -3.47
CA LEU A 84 4.42 -10.28 -4.70
C LEU A 84 3.35 -9.20 -4.95
N ALA A 85 2.57 -8.86 -3.93
CA ALA A 85 1.56 -7.80 -4.01
C ALA A 85 2.16 -6.46 -4.47
N LYS A 86 3.37 -6.09 -4.00
CA LYS A 86 4.08 -4.87 -4.45
C LYS A 86 4.33 -4.88 -5.96
N LYS A 87 4.84 -6.00 -6.50
CA LYS A 87 5.12 -6.12 -7.93
C LYS A 87 3.85 -6.07 -8.77
N LEU A 88 2.80 -6.76 -8.32
CA LEU A 88 1.50 -6.75 -9.01
C LEU A 88 0.86 -5.36 -8.96
N CYS A 89 0.96 -4.64 -7.85
CA CYS A 89 0.50 -3.26 -7.70
C CYS A 89 1.23 -2.31 -8.66
N GLN A 90 2.55 -2.46 -8.84
CA GLN A 90 3.30 -1.71 -9.84
C GLN A 90 2.83 -2.02 -11.26
N MET A 91 2.57 -3.30 -11.57
CA MET A 91 2.02 -3.67 -12.87
C MET A 91 0.66 -3.02 -13.10
N ILE A 92 -0.24 -3.00 -12.11
CA ILE A 92 -1.53 -2.29 -12.18
C ILE A 92 -1.31 -0.81 -12.50
N LEU A 93 -0.36 -0.14 -11.84
CA LEU A 93 -0.04 1.28 -12.08
C LEU A 93 0.55 1.56 -13.48
N ILE A 94 1.15 0.58 -14.15
CA ILE A 94 1.58 0.73 -15.56
C ILE A 94 0.35 0.81 -16.48
N TYR A 95 -0.70 0.04 -16.20
CA TYR A 95 -1.95 0.07 -16.95
C TYR A 95 -2.81 1.29 -16.58
N GLU A 96 -2.90 1.57 -15.28
CA GLU A 96 -3.75 2.60 -14.68
C GLU A 96 -2.92 3.60 -13.85
N PRO A 97 -2.12 4.47 -14.50
CA PRO A 97 -1.20 5.37 -13.78
C PRO A 97 -1.91 6.44 -12.93
N GLU A 98 -3.18 6.72 -13.23
CA GLU A 98 -4.00 7.67 -12.47
C GLU A 98 -4.90 7.00 -11.42
N ASN A 99 -4.86 5.67 -11.27
CA ASN A 99 -5.63 4.95 -10.25
C ASN A 99 -5.18 5.36 -8.83
N PRO A 100 -6.02 6.06 -8.05
CA PRO A 100 -5.65 6.50 -6.70
C PRO A 100 -5.56 5.32 -5.72
N GLU A 101 -6.43 4.32 -5.83
CA GLU A 101 -6.44 3.15 -4.95
C GLU A 101 -5.12 2.38 -5.03
N ALA A 102 -4.61 2.14 -6.25
CA ALA A 102 -3.34 1.44 -6.45
C ALA A 102 -2.14 2.22 -5.88
N LYS A 103 -2.18 3.55 -5.87
CA LYS A 103 -1.14 4.38 -5.25
C LYS A 103 -1.16 4.27 -3.72
N GLU A 104 -2.35 4.24 -3.13
CA GLU A 104 -2.52 4.04 -1.69
C GLU A 104 -2.07 2.64 -1.28
N PHE A 105 -2.51 1.60 -2.01
CA PHE A 105 -2.07 0.22 -1.77
C PHE A 105 -0.55 0.08 -1.89
N PHE A 106 0.07 0.70 -2.89
CA PHE A 106 1.52 0.65 -3.04
C PHE A 106 2.25 1.19 -1.80
N THR A 107 1.81 2.35 -1.32
CA THR A 107 2.40 2.99 -0.12
C THR A 107 2.20 2.12 1.13
N LEU A 108 0.99 1.57 1.32
CA LEU A 108 0.69 0.70 2.46
C LEU A 108 1.51 -0.60 2.41
N ILE A 109 1.67 -1.21 1.24
CA ILE A 109 2.47 -2.43 1.09
C ILE A 109 3.95 -2.15 1.42
N GLU A 110 4.50 -1.00 1.03
CA GLU A 110 5.85 -0.61 1.41
C GLU A 110 6.02 -0.45 2.93
N GLU A 111 5.03 0.14 3.59
CA GLU A 111 5.00 0.26 5.05
C GLU A 111 4.95 -1.12 5.74
N MET A 112 4.07 -2.02 5.29
CA MET A 112 3.95 -3.39 5.83
C MET A 112 5.26 -4.17 5.70
N LEU A 113 5.94 -4.06 4.56
CA LEU A 113 7.24 -4.69 4.34
C LEU A 113 8.34 -4.12 5.25
N LEU A 114 8.29 -2.83 5.55
CA LEU A 114 9.23 -2.21 6.48
C LEU A 114 8.99 -2.70 7.92
N MET A 115 7.73 -2.76 8.35
CA MET A 115 7.35 -3.25 9.67
C MET A 115 7.72 -4.73 9.85
N GLU A 116 7.48 -5.58 8.85
CA GLU A 116 7.85 -7.00 8.88
C GLU A 116 9.36 -7.20 9.10
N LYS A 117 10.19 -6.34 8.50
CA LYS A 117 11.64 -6.38 8.68
C LYS A 117 12.07 -6.01 10.10
N THR A 118 11.35 -5.10 10.76
CA THR A 118 11.64 -4.72 12.15
C THR A 118 11.15 -5.76 13.15
N GLN A 119 9.99 -6.37 12.91
CA GLN A 119 9.40 -7.35 13.84
C GLN A 119 10.12 -8.71 13.84
N ASN A 120 10.74 -9.09 12.72
CA ASN A 120 11.59 -10.29 12.66
C ASN A 120 12.89 -10.18 13.47
N HIS A 121 13.28 -8.97 13.91
CA HIS A 121 14.50 -8.78 14.72
C HIS A 121 14.25 -8.92 16.24
N GLU A 122 12.99 -8.95 16.67
CA GLU A 122 12.64 -8.93 18.11
C GLU A 122 12.54 -10.33 18.74
N GLN A 123 12.77 -11.40 17.97
CA GLN A 123 12.69 -12.80 18.44
C GLN A 123 14.02 -13.57 18.39
N ASP A 124 15.12 -12.95 17.99
CA ASP A 124 16.44 -13.60 18.00
C ASP A 124 17.51 -12.68 18.57
N GLY A 125 18.08 -13.07 19.71
CA GLY A 125 19.39 -12.60 20.14
C GLY A 125 19.41 -11.67 21.34
N GLU A 126 19.52 -12.26 22.52
CA GLU A 126 20.29 -11.67 23.62
C GLU A 126 21.68 -11.22 23.12
N ASP A 127 22.06 -10.00 23.49
CA ASP A 127 23.41 -9.52 23.81
C ASP A 127 24.59 -10.06 22.98
N SER A 128 25.13 -9.23 22.08
CA SER A 128 26.56 -9.20 21.77
C SER A 128 26.95 -7.85 21.17
N ASP A 129 27.17 -6.89 22.07
CA ASP A 129 28.11 -5.79 21.84
C ASP A 129 29.53 -6.38 21.71
N GLU A 130 30.15 -6.33 20.53
CA GLU A 130 31.61 -6.15 20.42
C GLU A 130 31.98 -5.64 19.01
N ASP A 131 32.48 -4.41 19.01
CA ASP A 131 33.06 -3.64 17.93
C ASP A 131 34.19 -4.39 17.21
N SER A 132 34.12 -4.52 15.88
CA SER A 132 35.31 -4.84 15.08
C SER A 132 35.35 -4.04 13.79
N SER A 133 35.87 -2.83 13.93
CA SER A 133 36.47 -2.04 12.86
C SER A 133 37.29 -2.89 11.86
N GLY A 134 36.89 -2.84 10.60
CA GLY A 134 37.63 -3.42 9.48
C GLY A 134 37.40 -2.60 8.22
N GLU A 135 38.16 -1.51 8.07
CA GLU A 135 38.32 -0.84 6.78
C GLU A 135 38.77 -1.86 5.73
N SER A 136 38.04 -1.98 4.63
CA SER A 136 38.65 -2.42 3.37
C SER A 136 38.10 -1.58 2.23
N LYS A 137 38.92 -0.60 1.83
CA LYS A 137 38.81 0.09 0.56
C LYS A 137 39.26 -0.88 -0.52
N GLY A 138 38.34 -1.33 -1.34
CA GLY A 138 38.64 -2.04 -2.59
C GLY A 138 37.95 -1.29 -3.72
N GLU A 139 38.60 -0.24 -4.21
CA GLU A 139 38.33 0.22 -5.57
C GLU A 139 38.71 -0.90 -6.53
N SER A 140 37.82 -1.18 -7.47
CA SER A 140 38.17 -1.86 -8.71
C SER A 140 37.31 -1.21 -9.80
N ASP A 141 37.79 -0.05 -10.24
CA ASP A 141 37.77 0.35 -11.65
C ASP A 141 38.21 -0.86 -12.48
N GLU A 142 37.39 -1.33 -13.43
CA GLU A 142 37.85 -1.80 -14.75
C GLU A 142 36.73 -1.60 -15.79
N GLU A 143 36.81 -0.45 -16.48
CA GLU A 143 36.80 -0.33 -17.95
C GLU A 143 35.71 -1.04 -18.79
N LEU A 144 34.81 -0.21 -19.34
CA LEU A 144 34.49 -0.05 -20.77
C LEU A 144 35.00 -1.14 -21.75
N SER A 145 34.08 -1.76 -22.50
CA SER A 145 34.24 -2.34 -23.86
C SER A 145 33.02 -3.25 -24.13
N ASP A 146 32.50 -3.48 -25.33
CA ASP A 146 32.62 -2.85 -26.64
C ASP A 146 31.40 -3.36 -27.45
N GLU A 147 31.15 -2.65 -28.53
CA GLU A 147 30.37 -2.92 -29.75
C GLU A 147 29.94 -4.34 -30.20
N SER A 148 29.05 -4.31 -31.21
CA SER A 148 28.66 -5.32 -32.24
C SER A 148 27.32 -6.04 -32.00
N SER A 149 26.25 -5.72 -32.74
CA SER A 149 25.89 -6.14 -34.12
C SER A 149 25.70 -7.65 -34.27
N ASP A 150 24.47 -8.10 -34.51
CA ASP A 150 24.21 -9.29 -35.34
C ASP A 150 22.77 -9.31 -35.88
N GLU A 151 22.64 -8.89 -37.15
CA GLU A 151 21.88 -9.47 -38.26
C GLU A 151 20.40 -9.87 -38.11
N GLY A 152 19.57 -9.33 -39.01
CA GLY A 152 18.22 -9.84 -39.27
C GLY A 152 18.22 -11.14 -40.07
N GLU A 153 17.19 -11.96 -39.88
CA GLU A 153 16.87 -13.06 -40.78
C GLU A 153 15.46 -12.86 -41.40
N ASP A 154 15.48 -12.82 -42.72
CA ASP A 154 14.37 -12.78 -43.67
C ASP A 154 13.92 -14.21 -44.01
N GLY A 155 12.60 -14.41 -44.13
CA GLY A 155 12.03 -15.33 -45.11
C GLY A 155 11.83 -16.79 -44.73
N SER A 156 10.56 -17.19 -44.53
CA SER A 156 9.83 -18.18 -45.37
C SER A 156 8.39 -18.36 -44.90
#